data_AF-A0A177M6B9-F1
#
_entry.id   AF-A0A177M6B9-F1
#
_cell.length_a   1.000
_cell.length_b   1.000
_cell.length_c   1.000
_cell.angle_alpha   90.00
_cell.angle_beta   90.00
_cell.angle_gamma   90.00
#
_symmetry.space_group_name_H-M   'P 1'
#
loop_
_entity.id
_entity.type
_entity.pdbx_description
1 polymer ?
#
loop_
_entity_poly.entity_id
_entity_poly.type
_entity_poly.pdbx_seq_one_letter_code
_entity_poly.pdbx_strand_id
1 'polypeptide(L)'
;MRKLINHYQLCFLVILTSTLFATSSANATSIVDTGQPSETQGGWALDRDQSGNYTFEALRFDLNQTTTITSTEAWLYGIFNDYKDTLTAVLYDSDATGKPDKVLYSSNFSATWGLIGWYGPSDLDWILDPGTFWLAIEVPTTNLFRGALPWGAPKQLQWRAAHALFDGIDYPYEPMPTDVFGTNTTFGLRINGEQVAAIPEPPTIALLSISGLGLLISRRNNWGQSKLKFRSTKSKSTRSSLAITNLA
;
A
#
# COMPACT_ATOMS: atom_id res chain seq x y z
N MET A 1 57.43 -3.38 -4.73
CA MET A 1 56.60 -3.23 -3.51
C MET A 1 55.16 -3.63 -3.82
N ARG A 2 54.76 -4.87 -3.49
CA ARG A 2 53.37 -5.35 -3.65
C ARG A 2 52.59 -5.02 -2.39
N LYS A 3 51.56 -4.16 -2.48
CA LYS A 3 50.63 -3.89 -1.38
C LYS A 3 49.82 -5.16 -1.12
N LEU A 4 50.08 -5.81 0.01
CA LEU A 4 49.22 -6.87 0.57
C LEU A 4 47.88 -6.25 0.93
N ILE A 5 46.86 -6.47 0.11
CA ILE A 5 45.47 -6.18 0.45
C ILE A 5 45.09 -7.19 1.54
N ASN A 6 44.80 -6.68 2.75
CA ASN A 6 44.39 -7.51 3.88
C ASN A 6 43.12 -8.27 3.51
N HIS A 7 43.11 -9.60 3.67
CA HIS A 7 41.96 -10.48 3.39
C HIS A 7 40.65 -9.99 4.04
N TYR A 8 40.74 -9.28 5.17
CA TYR A 8 39.59 -8.68 5.84
C TYR A 8 38.92 -7.53 5.06
N GLN A 9 39.65 -6.77 4.23
CA GLN A 9 39.06 -5.71 3.39
C GLN A 9 38.38 -6.26 2.14
N LEU A 10 38.86 -7.39 1.60
CA LEU A 10 38.23 -8.06 0.46
C LEU A 10 36.89 -8.69 0.84
N CYS A 11 36.81 -9.32 2.02
CA CYS A 11 35.54 -9.89 2.52
C CYS A 11 34.47 -8.82 2.81
N PHE A 12 34.87 -7.63 3.29
CA PHE A 12 33.93 -6.55 3.56
C PHE A 12 33.33 -5.96 2.27
N LEU A 13 34.10 -5.92 1.18
CA LEU A 13 33.62 -5.42 -0.11
C LEU A 13 32.65 -6.40 -0.81
N VAL A 14 32.85 -7.72 -0.63
CA VAL A 14 31.99 -8.77 -1.22
C VAL A 14 30.61 -8.82 -0.54
N ILE A 15 30.53 -8.53 0.77
CA ILE A 15 29.25 -8.47 1.50
C ILE A 15 28.45 -7.20 1.13
N LEU A 16 29.13 -6.08 0.83
CA LEU A 16 28.48 -4.83 0.46
C LEU A 16 27.91 -4.81 -0.97
N THR A 17 28.45 -5.64 -1.88
CA THR A 17 27.98 -5.69 -3.29
C THR A 17 26.83 -6.67 -3.52
N SER A 18 26.58 -7.60 -2.59
CA SER A 18 25.53 -8.63 -2.75
C SER A 18 24.13 -8.19 -2.27
N THR A 19 24.00 -7.04 -1.60
CA THR A 19 22.70 -6.49 -1.16
C THR A 19 22.06 -5.51 -2.13
N LEU A 20 22.74 -5.13 -3.23
CA LEU A 20 22.27 -4.09 -4.16
C LEU A 20 21.43 -4.58 -5.35
N PHE A 21 21.23 -5.89 -5.52
CA PHE A 21 20.56 -6.46 -6.70
C PHE A 21 19.22 -7.17 -6.43
N ALA A 22 18.64 -7.00 -5.24
CA ALA A 22 17.27 -7.45 -4.99
C ALA A 22 16.26 -6.38 -5.46
N THR A 23 16.29 -6.00 -6.74
CA THR A 23 15.17 -5.29 -7.35
C THR A 23 14.07 -6.33 -7.59
N SER A 24 13.18 -6.50 -6.62
CA SER A 24 11.94 -7.25 -6.85
C SER A 24 11.20 -6.61 -8.01
N SER A 25 10.95 -7.36 -9.08
CA SER A 25 9.99 -6.94 -10.11
C SER A 25 8.65 -6.75 -9.40
N ALA A 26 8.24 -5.51 -9.24
CA ALA A 26 6.92 -5.21 -8.75
C ALA A 26 5.94 -5.65 -9.84
N ASN A 27 5.17 -6.69 -9.54
CA ASN A 27 4.14 -7.18 -10.44
C ASN A 27 2.83 -6.54 -9.96
N ALA A 28 2.26 -5.68 -10.80
CA ALA A 28 0.93 -5.15 -10.59
C ALA A 28 -0.05 -6.32 -10.37
N THR A 29 -0.61 -6.37 -9.17
CA THR A 29 -1.59 -7.36 -8.75
C THR A 29 -2.98 -6.75 -8.92
N SER A 30 -3.93 -7.55 -9.41
CA SER A 30 -5.33 -7.16 -9.45
C SER A 30 -5.87 -7.02 -8.03
N ILE A 31 -6.25 -5.81 -7.63
CA ILE A 31 -6.87 -5.49 -6.34
C ILE A 31 -8.37 -5.73 -6.43
N VAL A 32 -8.99 -5.16 -7.45
CA VAL A 32 -10.39 -5.36 -7.80
C VAL A 32 -10.43 -5.79 -9.25
N ASP A 33 -11.10 -6.89 -9.54
CA ASP A 33 -11.48 -7.26 -10.91
C ASP A 33 -12.85 -7.90 -10.85
N THR A 34 -13.83 -7.14 -11.31
CA THR A 34 -15.23 -7.55 -11.39
C THR A 34 -15.49 -8.54 -12.53
N GLY A 35 -14.48 -8.80 -13.38
CA GLY A 35 -14.57 -9.64 -14.57
C GLY A 35 -15.23 -8.93 -15.76
N GLN A 36 -15.29 -9.61 -16.90
CA GLN A 36 -15.86 -9.06 -18.14
C GLN A 36 -17.39 -8.98 -18.05
N PRO A 37 -18.01 -7.79 -18.14
CA PRO A 37 -19.46 -7.69 -18.09
C PRO A 37 -20.12 -8.35 -19.31
N SER A 38 -21.25 -9.02 -19.09
CA SER A 38 -22.03 -9.69 -20.13
C SER A 38 -22.92 -8.74 -20.93
N GLU A 39 -23.34 -7.62 -20.32
CA GLU A 39 -24.20 -6.65 -20.97
C GLU A 39 -23.38 -5.55 -21.64
N THR A 40 -23.80 -5.19 -22.85
CA THR A 40 -23.14 -4.16 -23.67
C THR A 40 -24.00 -2.91 -23.86
N GLN A 41 -25.19 -2.88 -23.27
CA GLN A 41 -26.16 -1.79 -23.34
C GLN A 41 -26.96 -1.74 -22.03
N GLY A 42 -27.56 -0.59 -21.72
CA GLY A 42 -28.19 -0.35 -20.42
C GLY A 42 -27.18 0.12 -19.37
N GLY A 43 -27.58 0.11 -18.10
CA GLY A 43 -26.78 0.65 -17.01
C GLY A 43 -27.29 1.98 -16.44
N TRP A 44 -26.55 2.53 -15.49
CA TRP A 44 -26.81 3.89 -15.01
C TRP A 44 -26.20 4.91 -15.95
N ALA A 45 -26.90 6.02 -16.09
CA ALA A 45 -26.43 7.15 -16.86
C ALA A 45 -25.16 7.72 -16.19
N LEU A 46 -24.14 7.93 -17.03
CA LEU A 46 -23.00 8.77 -16.71
C LEU A 46 -23.12 9.99 -17.62
N ASP A 47 -23.59 11.11 -17.08
CA ASP A 47 -23.98 12.27 -17.88
C ASP A 47 -23.47 13.58 -17.26
N ARG A 48 -23.12 14.54 -18.12
CA ARG A 48 -23.16 15.97 -17.83
C ARG A 48 -23.69 16.70 -19.07
N ASP A 49 -24.77 17.46 -18.89
CA ASP A 49 -25.44 18.18 -19.98
C ASP A 49 -25.12 19.69 -20.02
N GLN A 50 -25.61 20.36 -21.06
CA GLN A 50 -25.41 21.81 -21.27
C GLN A 50 -26.09 22.68 -20.21
N SER A 51 -27.09 22.16 -19.53
CA SER A 51 -27.78 22.82 -18.42
C SER A 51 -27.02 22.65 -17.09
N GLY A 52 -25.91 21.91 -17.11
CA GLY A 52 -25.07 21.63 -15.95
C GLY A 52 -25.56 20.46 -15.12
N ASN A 53 -26.68 19.81 -15.49
CA ASN A 53 -27.14 18.59 -14.82
C ASN A 53 -26.10 17.50 -15.01
N TYR A 54 -26.00 16.61 -14.03
CA TYR A 54 -25.08 15.48 -14.12
C TYR A 54 -25.60 14.28 -13.35
N THR A 55 -25.05 13.11 -13.68
CA THR A 55 -25.17 11.89 -12.89
C THR A 55 -23.85 11.15 -12.95
N PHE A 56 -23.25 10.93 -11.79
CA PHE A 56 -21.99 10.22 -11.59
C PHE A 56 -22.22 9.02 -10.68
N GLU A 57 -21.32 8.05 -10.80
CA GLU A 57 -21.41 6.79 -10.11
C GLU A 57 -20.06 6.47 -9.48
N ALA A 58 -20.11 6.03 -8.22
CA ALA A 58 -18.96 5.59 -7.44
C ALA A 58 -19.14 4.16 -6.99
N LEU A 59 -18.06 3.39 -7.02
CA LEU A 59 -18.03 1.99 -6.62
C LEU A 59 -17.11 1.80 -5.43
N ARG A 60 -17.58 1.07 -4.42
CA ARG A 60 -16.83 0.84 -3.19
C ARG A 60 -15.88 -0.34 -3.31
N PHE A 61 -14.70 -0.21 -2.74
CA PHE A 61 -13.77 -1.31 -2.52
C PHE A 61 -13.01 -1.15 -1.22
N ASP A 62 -12.46 -2.26 -0.71
CA ASP A 62 -11.76 -2.30 0.57
C ASP A 62 -10.32 -2.76 0.35
N LEU A 63 -9.38 -2.16 1.09
CA LEU A 63 -7.97 -2.54 1.14
C LEU A 63 -7.61 -3.02 2.53
N ASN A 64 -6.93 -4.16 2.61
CA ASN A 64 -6.47 -4.74 3.88
C ASN A 64 -5.01 -4.40 4.20
N GLN A 65 -4.30 -3.75 3.27
CA GLN A 65 -2.88 -3.43 3.38
C GLN A 65 -2.55 -2.19 2.53
N THR A 66 -1.48 -1.49 2.89
CA THR A 66 -1.00 -0.34 2.11
C THR A 66 -0.67 -0.77 0.68
N THR A 67 -1.24 -0.06 -0.30
CA THR A 67 -1.20 -0.44 -1.71
C THR A 67 -1.02 0.80 -2.57
N THR A 68 -0.13 0.71 -3.56
CA THR A 68 0.01 1.72 -4.62
C THR A 68 -0.87 1.33 -5.79
N ILE A 69 -1.93 2.09 -6.05
CA ILE A 69 -2.78 1.88 -7.23
C ILE A 69 -2.03 2.36 -8.46
N THR A 70 -1.90 1.50 -9.47
CA THR A 70 -1.16 1.77 -10.71
C THR A 70 -2.06 1.99 -11.92
N SER A 71 -3.28 1.46 -11.88
CA SER A 71 -4.30 1.75 -12.91
C SER A 71 -5.69 1.51 -12.36
N THR A 72 -6.65 2.30 -12.83
CA THR A 72 -8.07 2.07 -12.58
C THR A 72 -8.81 2.06 -13.91
N GLU A 73 -9.81 1.20 -14.06
CA GLU A 73 -10.64 1.13 -15.26
C GLU A 73 -12.09 0.84 -14.87
N ALA A 74 -13.02 1.49 -15.56
CA ALA A 74 -14.44 1.19 -15.52
C ALA A 74 -14.91 0.68 -16.89
N TRP A 75 -15.91 -0.21 -16.87
CA TRP A 75 -16.58 -0.65 -18.09
C TRP A 75 -17.60 0.41 -18.51
N LEU A 76 -17.27 1.17 -19.55
CA LEU A 76 -18.06 2.32 -19.99
C LEU A 76 -18.56 2.14 -21.41
N TYR A 77 -19.74 2.70 -21.68
CA TYR A 77 -20.27 2.87 -23.01
C TYR A 77 -20.61 4.34 -23.26
N GLY A 78 -19.90 4.99 -24.18
CA GLY A 78 -20.20 6.36 -24.61
C GLY A 78 -21.31 6.37 -25.66
N ILE A 79 -22.45 7.00 -25.36
CA ILE A 79 -23.66 6.93 -26.19
C ILE A 79 -23.75 8.11 -27.16
N PHE A 80 -23.56 9.34 -26.69
CA PHE A 80 -23.70 10.55 -27.52
C PHE A 80 -22.37 11.30 -27.66
N ASN A 81 -22.16 11.98 -28.78
CA ASN A 81 -20.90 12.60 -29.15
C ASN A 81 -20.83 14.11 -28.86
N ASP A 82 -21.53 14.59 -27.82
CA ASP A 82 -21.78 16.02 -27.60
C ASP A 82 -20.58 16.81 -27.02
N TYR A 83 -19.34 16.37 -27.29
CA TYR A 83 -18.01 16.99 -27.09
C TYR A 83 -17.16 16.65 -25.84
N LYS A 84 -15.90 16.27 -26.13
CA LYS A 84 -14.77 15.84 -25.28
C LYS A 84 -14.92 14.45 -24.66
N ASP A 85 -13.95 13.60 -24.97
CA ASP A 85 -13.80 12.22 -24.50
C ASP A 85 -13.20 12.13 -23.09
N THR A 86 -12.79 13.26 -22.51
CA THR A 86 -12.11 13.28 -21.22
C THR A 86 -13.09 13.15 -20.06
N LEU A 87 -12.92 12.08 -19.29
CA LEU A 87 -13.56 11.81 -18.01
C LEU A 87 -12.51 11.89 -16.90
N THR A 88 -12.96 11.90 -15.65
CA THR A 88 -12.09 11.88 -14.48
C THR A 88 -12.42 10.68 -13.61
N ALA A 89 -11.41 9.88 -13.29
CA ALA A 89 -11.49 8.90 -12.23
C ALA A 89 -11.12 9.63 -10.93
N VAL A 90 -12.04 9.66 -9.96
CA VAL A 90 -11.85 10.35 -8.68
C VAL A 90 -11.90 9.31 -7.56
N LEU A 91 -10.86 9.28 -6.74
CA LEU A 91 -10.80 8.42 -5.59
C LEU A 91 -11.17 9.20 -4.32
N TYR A 92 -12.17 8.71 -3.62
CA TYR A 92 -12.62 9.24 -2.34
C TYR A 92 -12.29 8.29 -1.19
N ASP A 93 -12.02 8.88 -0.03
CA ASP A 93 -12.13 8.19 1.25
C ASP A 93 -13.60 7.94 1.61
N SER A 94 -13.85 6.96 2.46
CA SER A 94 -15.18 6.70 3.01
C SER A 94 -15.36 7.39 4.36
N ASP A 95 -16.48 8.09 4.56
CA ASP A 95 -16.81 8.66 5.87
C ASP A 95 -17.27 7.59 6.88
N ALA A 96 -17.54 8.04 8.10
CA ALA A 96 -18.04 7.22 9.20
C ALA A 96 -19.43 6.60 8.94
N THR A 97 -20.18 7.11 7.95
CA THR A 97 -21.48 6.58 7.54
C THR A 97 -21.39 5.69 6.30
N GLY A 98 -20.18 5.50 5.75
CA GLY A 98 -19.91 4.68 4.58
C GLY A 98 -20.04 5.40 3.24
N LYS A 99 -20.10 6.74 3.19
CA LYS A 99 -20.27 7.54 1.97
C LYS A 99 -18.94 8.01 1.39
N PRO A 100 -18.83 8.23 0.07
CA PRO A 100 -17.76 9.05 -0.48
C PRO A 100 -17.72 10.43 0.20
N ASP A 101 -16.55 10.85 0.70
CA ASP A 101 -16.39 12.11 1.41
C ASP A 101 -15.25 12.95 0.84
N LYS A 102 -14.02 12.67 1.26
CA LYS A 102 -12.86 13.46 0.87
C LYS A 102 -12.19 12.88 -0.36
N VAL A 103 -11.99 13.72 -1.38
CA VAL A 103 -11.13 13.39 -2.53
C VAL A 103 -9.70 13.19 -2.06
N LEU A 104 -9.14 12.01 -2.35
CA LEU A 104 -7.74 11.66 -2.10
C LEU A 104 -6.90 11.88 -3.35
N TYR A 105 -7.40 11.39 -4.48
CA TYR A 105 -6.70 11.44 -5.77
C TYR A 105 -7.70 11.63 -6.92
N SER A 106 -7.21 12.13 -8.04
CA SER A 106 -7.97 12.16 -9.29
C SER A 106 -7.02 12.08 -10.49
N SER A 107 -7.49 11.50 -11.59
CA SER A 107 -6.76 11.48 -12.86
C SER A 107 -7.73 11.46 -14.02
N ASN A 108 -7.36 12.19 -15.09
CA ASN A 108 -8.15 12.26 -16.30
C ASN A 108 -7.80 11.10 -17.23
N PHE A 109 -8.80 10.62 -17.95
CA PHE A 109 -8.64 9.60 -18.98
C PHE A 109 -9.63 9.86 -20.11
N SER A 110 -9.44 9.20 -21.26
CA SER A 110 -10.32 9.37 -22.41
C SER A 110 -11.11 8.09 -22.69
N ALA A 111 -12.40 8.23 -23.01
CA ALA A 111 -13.26 7.13 -23.44
C ALA A 111 -13.66 7.31 -24.91
N THR A 112 -13.60 6.24 -25.70
CA THR A 112 -13.93 6.32 -27.13
C THR A 112 -15.44 6.28 -27.34
N TRP A 113 -15.98 7.28 -28.04
CA TRP A 113 -17.40 7.33 -28.38
C TRP A 113 -17.85 6.14 -29.24
N GLY A 114 -19.07 5.64 -28.99
CA GLY A 114 -19.68 4.55 -29.76
C GLY A 114 -19.04 3.19 -29.50
N LEU A 115 -18.00 3.12 -28.65
CA LEU A 115 -17.34 1.88 -28.27
C LEU A 115 -17.55 1.62 -26.78
N ILE A 116 -17.91 0.38 -26.49
CA ILE A 116 -17.89 -0.14 -25.14
C ILE A 116 -16.53 -0.75 -24.83
N GLY A 117 -16.01 -0.49 -23.64
CA GLY A 117 -14.68 -0.94 -23.29
C GLY A 117 -14.31 -0.67 -21.83
N TRP A 118 -13.13 -1.18 -21.46
CA TRP A 118 -12.44 -0.78 -20.25
C TRP A 118 -11.75 0.54 -20.51
N TYR A 119 -12.08 1.55 -19.73
CA TYR A 119 -11.47 2.86 -19.81
C TYR A 119 -11.12 3.37 -18.43
N GLY A 120 -9.96 3.99 -18.34
CA GLY A 120 -9.52 4.65 -17.12
C GLY A 120 -8.04 5.01 -17.20
N PRO A 121 -7.52 5.68 -16.17
CA PRO A 121 -6.13 6.10 -16.14
C PRO A 121 -5.19 4.95 -15.77
N SER A 122 -3.99 5.00 -16.33
CA SER A 122 -2.85 4.12 -16.02
C SER A 122 -1.65 4.96 -15.57
N ASP A 123 -0.53 4.31 -15.23
CA ASP A 123 0.68 4.94 -14.71
C ASP A 123 0.42 5.81 -13.46
N LEU A 124 -0.50 5.34 -12.61
CA LEU A 124 -0.84 5.98 -11.34
C LEU A 124 0.18 5.65 -10.25
N ASP A 125 0.29 6.54 -9.26
CA ASP A 125 1.13 6.39 -8.07
C ASP A 125 0.34 6.64 -6.77
N TRP A 126 -0.96 6.30 -6.76
CA TRP A 126 -1.84 6.59 -5.63
C TRP A 126 -1.56 5.62 -4.48
N ILE A 127 -0.89 6.09 -3.45
CA ILE A 127 -0.58 5.30 -2.25
C ILE A 127 -1.76 5.39 -1.28
N LEU A 128 -2.34 4.24 -0.97
CA LEU A 128 -3.47 4.12 -0.04
C LEU A 128 -3.12 3.22 1.11
N ASP A 129 -3.43 3.65 2.32
CA ASP A 129 -3.40 2.81 3.52
C ASP A 129 -4.60 1.85 3.56
N PRO A 130 -4.60 0.84 4.44
CA PRO A 130 -5.77 -0.02 4.63
C PRO A 130 -7.02 0.80 4.96
N GLY A 131 -8.14 0.49 4.33
CA GLY A 131 -9.36 1.26 4.49
C GLY A 131 -10.45 0.93 3.47
N THR A 132 -11.55 1.68 3.52
CA THR A 132 -12.67 1.59 2.58
C THR A 132 -12.64 2.83 1.68
N PHE A 133 -12.67 2.60 0.38
CA PHE A 133 -12.53 3.65 -0.62
C PHE A 133 -13.64 3.59 -1.66
N TRP A 134 -13.83 4.70 -2.34
CA TRP A 134 -14.79 4.85 -3.42
C TRP A 134 -14.09 5.37 -4.67
N LEU A 135 -14.25 4.67 -5.79
CA LEU A 135 -13.79 5.16 -7.08
C LEU A 135 -15.00 5.62 -7.89
N ALA A 136 -15.05 6.93 -8.15
CA ALA A 136 -16.05 7.57 -8.97
C ALA A 136 -15.54 7.80 -10.39
N ILE A 137 -16.47 7.69 -11.35
CA ILE A 137 -16.26 8.21 -12.70
C ILE A 137 -17.10 9.47 -12.83
N GLU A 138 -16.42 10.59 -13.08
CA GLU A 138 -17.03 11.90 -13.16
C GLU A 138 -16.75 12.55 -14.51
N VAL A 139 -17.61 13.51 -14.86
CA VAL A 139 -17.43 14.35 -16.05
C VAL A 139 -17.00 15.74 -15.57
N PRO A 140 -15.80 16.23 -15.98
CA PRO A 140 -15.36 17.58 -15.66
C PRO A 140 -16.40 18.64 -15.98
N THR A 141 -16.50 19.69 -15.17
CA THR A 141 -17.46 20.78 -15.38
C THR A 141 -17.32 21.51 -16.71
N THR A 142 -16.14 21.42 -17.35
CA THR A 142 -15.84 22.02 -18.65
C THR A 142 -16.15 21.12 -19.84
N ASN A 143 -16.63 19.89 -19.59
CA ASN A 143 -16.91 18.88 -20.60
C ASN A 143 -18.39 18.50 -20.60
N LEU A 144 -18.84 17.93 -21.71
CA LEU A 144 -20.13 17.28 -21.83
C LEU A 144 -19.88 15.81 -22.10
N PHE A 145 -20.68 14.94 -21.52
CA PHE A 145 -20.57 13.52 -21.80
C PHE A 145 -21.90 12.89 -21.56
N ARG A 146 -22.30 11.94 -22.41
CA ARG A 146 -23.45 11.10 -22.14
C ARG A 146 -23.12 9.67 -22.50
N GLY A 147 -23.04 8.85 -21.46
CA GLY A 147 -22.77 7.44 -21.56
C GLY A 147 -23.51 6.65 -20.51
N ALA A 148 -23.09 5.42 -20.35
CA ALA A 148 -23.57 4.54 -19.30
C ALA A 148 -22.41 3.75 -18.71
N LEU A 149 -22.65 3.24 -17.50
CA LEU A 149 -21.91 2.16 -16.88
C LEU A 149 -22.75 0.88 -17.02
N PRO A 150 -22.51 0.05 -18.06
CA PRO A 150 -23.33 -1.12 -18.30
C PRO A 150 -23.20 -2.15 -17.18
N TRP A 151 -24.28 -2.91 -17.02
CA TRP A 151 -24.43 -3.95 -16.00
C TRP A 151 -23.77 -5.28 -16.41
N GLY A 152 -23.95 -6.31 -15.59
CA GLY A 152 -23.59 -7.69 -15.92
C GLY A 152 -22.15 -8.09 -15.60
N ALA A 153 -21.43 -7.35 -14.75
CA ALA A 153 -20.13 -7.79 -14.26
C ALA A 153 -20.27 -9.07 -13.40
N PRO A 154 -19.53 -10.16 -13.68
CA PRO A 154 -19.77 -11.46 -13.04
C PRO A 154 -19.43 -11.51 -11.55
N LYS A 155 -18.56 -10.62 -11.07
CA LYS A 155 -18.26 -10.47 -9.64
C LYS A 155 -18.82 -9.14 -9.15
N GLN A 156 -19.75 -9.24 -8.21
CA GLN A 156 -20.45 -8.10 -7.64
C GLN A 156 -19.60 -7.37 -6.59
N LEU A 157 -19.40 -6.06 -6.79
CA LEU A 157 -19.08 -5.16 -5.68
C LEU A 157 -20.34 -4.93 -4.86
N GLN A 158 -20.24 -4.90 -3.54
CA GLN A 158 -21.42 -4.84 -2.67
C GLN A 158 -22.12 -3.48 -2.69
N TRP A 159 -21.39 -2.39 -2.93
CA TRP A 159 -21.90 -1.03 -2.74
C TRP A 159 -21.55 -0.13 -3.92
N ARG A 160 -22.52 0.74 -4.25
CA ARG A 160 -22.37 1.86 -5.17
C ARG A 160 -22.89 3.14 -4.51
N ALA A 161 -22.56 4.29 -5.06
CA ALA A 161 -23.16 5.57 -4.69
C ALA A 161 -23.35 6.41 -5.95
N ALA A 162 -24.46 7.13 -6.04
CA ALA A 162 -24.74 8.03 -7.17
C ALA A 162 -24.76 9.48 -6.69
N HIS A 163 -24.13 10.37 -7.46
CA HIS A 163 -24.19 11.83 -7.26
C HIS A 163 -24.86 12.43 -8.47
N ALA A 164 -25.93 13.19 -8.26
CA ALA A 164 -26.64 13.81 -9.36
C ALA A 164 -27.01 15.26 -9.08
N LEU A 165 -27.03 16.06 -10.13
CA LEU A 165 -27.66 17.38 -10.14
C LEU A 165 -28.77 17.35 -11.17
N PHE A 166 -30.00 17.57 -10.71
CA PHE A 166 -31.18 17.66 -11.58
C PHE A 166 -32.03 18.85 -11.16
N ASP A 167 -32.42 19.69 -12.12
CA ASP A 167 -33.29 20.86 -11.90
C ASP A 167 -32.78 21.80 -10.80
N GLY A 168 -31.45 21.93 -10.68
CA GLY A 168 -30.78 22.77 -9.68
C GLY A 168 -30.76 22.21 -8.26
N ILE A 169 -31.20 20.95 -8.06
CA ILE A 169 -31.13 20.24 -6.78
C ILE A 169 -29.94 19.27 -6.84
N ASP A 170 -29.01 19.45 -5.89
CA ASP A 170 -27.85 18.58 -5.71
C ASP A 170 -28.21 17.39 -4.81
N TYR A 171 -28.08 16.18 -5.36
CA TYR A 171 -28.29 14.90 -4.71
C TYR A 171 -26.92 14.28 -4.46
N PRO A 172 -26.31 14.48 -3.28
CA PRO A 172 -24.95 14.04 -3.01
C PRO A 172 -24.82 12.52 -3.11
N TYR A 173 -23.58 12.02 -3.11
CA TYR A 173 -23.32 10.58 -3.08
C TYR A 173 -24.06 9.89 -1.92
N GLU A 174 -25.04 9.07 -2.27
CA GLU A 174 -25.77 8.22 -1.32
C GLU A 174 -25.47 6.74 -1.58
N PRO A 175 -24.84 6.03 -0.63
CA PRO A 175 -24.56 4.61 -0.75
C PRO A 175 -25.83 3.79 -0.85
N MET A 176 -25.81 2.85 -1.78
CA MET A 176 -26.84 1.86 -1.94
C MET A 176 -26.22 0.51 -2.30
N PRO A 177 -26.86 -0.59 -1.89
CA PRO A 177 -26.48 -1.91 -2.36
C PRO A 177 -26.55 -1.99 -3.89
N THR A 178 -25.67 -2.76 -4.49
CA THR A 178 -25.67 -2.96 -5.95
C THR A 178 -26.73 -3.95 -6.42
N ASP A 179 -27.46 -4.64 -5.54
CA ASP A 179 -28.47 -5.67 -5.84
C ASP A 179 -29.93 -5.17 -5.79
N VAL A 180 -30.17 -3.87 -5.56
CA VAL A 180 -31.50 -3.29 -5.28
C VAL A 180 -32.56 -3.59 -6.37
N PHE A 181 -32.15 -3.95 -7.60
CA PHE A 181 -33.07 -4.27 -8.71
C PHE A 181 -33.15 -5.76 -9.08
N GLY A 182 -32.63 -6.66 -8.25
CA GLY A 182 -33.05 -8.06 -8.26
C GLY A 182 -32.36 -9.03 -9.22
N THR A 183 -31.38 -8.62 -10.03
CA THR A 183 -30.28 -9.46 -10.55
C THR A 183 -29.39 -8.65 -11.50
N ASN A 184 -28.08 -8.84 -11.45
CA ASN A 184 -27.07 -8.38 -12.41
C ASN A 184 -26.79 -6.87 -12.56
N THR A 185 -27.24 -5.99 -11.66
CA THR A 185 -26.92 -4.55 -11.69
C THR A 185 -25.49 -4.21 -11.22
N THR A 186 -24.53 -5.04 -11.61
CA THR A 186 -23.13 -4.95 -11.22
C THR A 186 -22.32 -4.25 -12.30
N PHE A 187 -21.55 -3.24 -11.90
CA PHE A 187 -20.73 -2.44 -12.80
C PHE A 187 -19.36 -3.07 -12.97
N GLY A 188 -18.80 -2.93 -14.17
CA GLY A 188 -17.43 -3.33 -14.43
C GLY A 188 -16.46 -2.34 -13.79
N LEU A 189 -15.67 -2.83 -12.85
CA LEU A 189 -14.52 -2.16 -12.27
C LEU A 189 -13.27 -3.05 -12.27
N ARG A 190 -12.14 -2.45 -12.62
CA ARG A 190 -10.80 -3.01 -12.44
C ARG A 190 -9.89 -2.01 -11.75
N ILE A 191 -9.17 -2.47 -10.76
CA ILE A 191 -8.15 -1.71 -10.04
C ILE A 191 -6.93 -2.61 -9.93
N ASN A 192 -5.83 -2.17 -10.50
CA ASN A 192 -4.54 -2.83 -10.36
C ASN A 192 -3.62 -1.98 -9.49
N GLY A 193 -2.76 -2.65 -8.76
CA GLY A 193 -1.74 -1.97 -7.98
C GLY A 193 -0.74 -2.92 -7.37
N GLU A 194 0.16 -2.34 -6.60
CA GLU A 194 1.28 -3.04 -6.01
C GLU A 194 1.16 -2.92 -4.50
N GLN A 195 1.16 -4.08 -3.85
CA GLN A 195 1.24 -4.13 -2.41
C GLN A 195 2.58 -3.55 -1.98
N VAL A 196 2.55 -2.51 -1.16
CA VAL A 196 3.77 -1.99 -0.56
C VAL A 196 4.20 -3.03 0.45
N ALA A 197 5.18 -3.86 0.08
CA ALA A 197 5.71 -4.87 0.97
C ALA A 197 6.09 -4.18 2.28
N ALA A 198 5.54 -4.70 3.40
CA ALA A 198 5.98 -4.26 4.71
C ALA A 198 7.50 -4.41 4.72
N ILE A 199 8.22 -3.28 4.78
CA ILE A 199 9.66 -3.27 4.79
C ILE A 199 10.04 -4.18 5.96
N PRO A 200 10.68 -5.35 5.72
CA PRO A 200 11.04 -6.24 6.81
C PRO A 200 11.82 -5.40 7.79
N GLU A 201 11.33 -5.31 9.03
CA GLU A 201 11.98 -4.46 10.03
C GLU A 201 13.47 -4.78 9.98
N PRO A 202 14.33 -3.78 9.69
CA PRO A 202 15.70 -4.08 9.39
C PRO A 202 16.26 -4.90 10.56
N PRO A 203 17.11 -5.90 10.28
CA PRO A 203 17.67 -6.78 11.30
C PRO A 203 18.46 -6.00 12.36
N THR A 204 18.53 -4.67 12.33
CA THR A 204 18.76 -3.81 13.48
C THR A 204 18.10 -4.25 14.78
N ILE A 205 16.84 -4.73 14.81
CA ILE A 205 16.27 -5.27 16.08
C ILE A 205 16.95 -6.59 16.46
N ALA A 206 17.21 -7.46 15.49
CA ALA A 206 17.98 -8.68 15.70
C ALA A 206 19.43 -8.37 16.15
N LEU A 207 20.05 -7.33 15.61
CA LEU A 207 21.40 -6.87 15.94
C LEU A 207 21.44 -6.19 17.31
N LEU A 208 20.43 -5.40 17.67
CA LEU A 208 20.27 -4.81 19.01
C LEU A 208 20.07 -5.90 20.07
N SER A 209 19.28 -6.92 19.76
CA SER A 209 19.06 -8.04 20.68
C SER A 209 20.31 -8.93 20.83
N ILE A 210 21.03 -9.22 19.74
CA ILE A 210 22.30 -9.97 19.80
C ILE A 210 23.39 -9.17 20.54
N SER A 211 23.51 -7.86 20.28
CA SER A 211 24.50 -7.03 20.98
C SER A 211 24.17 -6.82 22.46
N GLY A 212 22.89 -6.72 22.81
CA GLY A 212 22.42 -6.75 24.20
C GLY A 212 22.77 -8.06 24.92
N LEU A 213 22.52 -9.21 24.28
CA LEU A 213 22.91 -10.53 24.79
C LEU A 213 24.44 -10.66 24.97
N GLY A 214 25.23 -10.18 24.00
CA GLY A 214 26.69 -10.17 24.10
C GLY A 214 27.21 -9.33 25.27
N LEU A 215 26.61 -8.16 25.53
CA LEU A 215 26.93 -7.32 26.68
C LEU A 215 26.60 -7.99 28.02
N LEU A 216 25.47 -8.69 28.11
CA LEU A 216 25.09 -9.42 29.33
C LEU A 216 26.04 -10.60 29.60
N ILE A 217 26.43 -11.35 28.57
CA ILE A 217 27.38 -12.48 28.69
C ILE A 217 28.78 -11.97 29.08
N SER A 218 29.26 -10.88 28.48
CA SER A 218 30.57 -10.30 28.82
C SER A 218 30.63 -9.76 30.26
N ARG A 219 29.54 -9.14 30.76
CA ARG A 219 29.45 -8.72 32.17
C ARG A 219 29.53 -9.90 33.15
N ARG A 220 28.87 -11.01 32.84
CA ARG A 220 28.88 -12.22 33.69
C ARG A 220 30.26 -12.84 33.80
N ASN A 221 31.02 -12.91 32.71
CA ASN A 221 32.36 -13.51 32.71
C ASN A 221 33.40 -12.66 33.47
N ASN A 222 33.27 -11.33 33.45
CA ASN A 222 34.18 -10.45 34.19
C ASN A 222 33.98 -10.53 35.72
N TRP A 223 32.79 -10.90 36.21
CA TRP A 223 32.51 -11.02 37.64
C TRP A 223 33.09 -12.31 38.27
N GLY A 224 33.27 -13.37 37.48
CA GLY A 224 33.93 -14.60 37.94
C GLY A 224 35.44 -14.44 38.12
N GLN A 225 36.09 -13.65 37.25
CA GLN A 225 37.54 -13.44 37.27
C GLN A 225 38.00 -12.53 38.43
N SER A 226 37.17 -11.57 38.86
CA SER A 226 37.50 -10.72 40.01
C SER A 226 37.52 -11.47 41.35
N LYS A 227 36.72 -12.54 41.51
CA LYS A 227 36.74 -13.39 42.72
C LYS A 227 37.97 -14.29 42.83
N LEU A 228 38.59 -14.67 41.70
CA LEU A 228 39.79 -15.51 41.71
C LEU A 228 41.06 -14.74 42.10
N LYS A 229 41.14 -13.43 41.82
CA LYS A 229 42.29 -12.60 42.25
C LYS A 229 42.33 -12.31 43.75
N PHE A 230 41.20 -12.37 44.46
CA PHE A 230 41.17 -12.04 45.90
C PHE A 230 41.60 -13.19 46.83
N ARG A 231 41.85 -14.39 46.30
CA ARG A 231 42.17 -15.59 47.12
C ARG A 231 43.66 -15.98 47.13
N SER A 232 44.54 -15.20 46.49
CA SER A 232 45.97 -15.54 46.31
C SER A 232 46.95 -14.82 47.27
N THR A 233 46.48 -14.10 48.28
CA THR A 233 47.37 -13.37 49.22
C THR A 233 47.19 -13.82 50.66
N LYS A 234 47.45 -15.10 50.95
CA LYS A 234 47.76 -15.54 52.31
C LYS A 234 48.80 -16.65 52.30
N SER A 235 49.98 -16.32 52.85
CA SER A 235 50.89 -17.19 53.61
C SER A 235 52.35 -17.02 53.20
N LYS A 236 53.06 -16.12 53.91
CA LYS A 236 54.47 -16.29 54.26
C LYS A 236 54.63 -15.93 55.73
N SER A 237 54.47 -16.94 56.57
CA SER A 237 54.83 -16.92 57.99
C SER A 237 56.34 -17.13 58.09
N THR A 238 57.06 -16.09 58.51
CA THR A 238 58.50 -16.14 58.79
C THR A 238 58.68 -16.70 60.20
N ARG A 239 59.26 -17.90 60.31
CA ARG A 239 59.71 -18.49 61.59
C ARG A 239 60.99 -17.80 62.04
N SER A 240 60.97 -17.26 63.25
CA SER A 240 62.13 -16.87 64.04
C SER A 240 62.76 -18.11 64.68
N SER A 241 64.05 -18.34 64.43
CA SER A 241 64.85 -19.34 65.14
C SER A 241 65.84 -18.60 66.03
N LEU A 242 65.59 -18.62 67.34
CA LEU A 242 66.57 -18.32 68.38
C LEU A 242 67.66 -19.40 68.35
N ALA A 243 68.93 -18.99 68.37
CA ALA A 243 70.04 -19.84 68.74
C ALA A 243 70.79 -19.16 69.90
N ILE A 244 70.58 -19.71 71.09
CA ILE A 244 71.44 -19.66 72.28
C ILE A 244 72.49 -20.77 72.00
N THR A 245 73.83 -20.66 72.16
CA THR A 245 74.58 -20.57 73.42
C THR A 245 76.11 -20.61 73.12
N ASN A 246 76.88 -19.78 73.84
CA ASN A 246 78.09 -20.10 74.65
C ASN A 246 79.55 -20.22 74.13
N LEU A 247 80.42 -19.79 75.08
CA LEU A 247 81.88 -19.94 75.30
C LEU A 247 82.74 -18.81 74.68
N ALA A 248 83.62 -18.12 75.41
CA ALA A 248 84.25 -18.32 76.72
C ALA A 248 84.58 -16.97 77.39
#